data_AF-A0A8T4FHY8-F1
#
_entry.id   AF-A0A8T4FHY8-F1
#
_cell.length_a   1.000
_cell.length_b   1.000
_cell.length_c   1.000
_cell.angle_alpha   90.00
_cell.angle_beta   90.00
_cell.angle_gamma   90.00
#
_symmetry.space_group_name_H-M   'P 1'
#
loop_
_entity.id
_entity.type
_entity.pdbx_description
1 polymer ?
#
loop_
_entity_poly.entity_id
_entity_poly.type
_entity_poly.pdbx_seq_one_letter_code
_entity_poly.pdbx_strand_id
1 'polypeptide(L)' 'NAGIPSIPFSIASRYIHSPVEVIDMKDLEDGVKLLVEALKTKPKF' A
#
# COMPACT_ATOMS: atom_id res chain seq x y z
N ASN A 1 -12.18 -21.22 12.26
CA ASN A 1 -10.98 -20.41 12.57
C ASN A 1 -10.41 -19.81 11.29
N ALA A 2 -10.98 -18.69 10.83
CA ALA A 2 -10.35 -17.89 9.78
C ALA A 2 -9.48 -16.82 10.48
N GLY A 3 -8.23 -16.65 10.03
CA GLY A 3 -7.31 -15.66 10.60
C GLY A 3 -7.75 -14.21 10.30
N ILE A 4 -6.91 -13.24 10.65
CA ILE A 4 -7.18 -11.82 10.36
C ILE A 4 -7.14 -11.61 8.84
N PRO A 5 -8.22 -11.12 8.20
CA PRO A 5 -8.19 -10.78 6.79
C PRO A 5 -7.08 -9.75 6.51
N SER A 6 -6.14 -10.12 5.65
CA SER A 6 -4.95 -9.32 5.36
C SER A 6 -4.72 -9.28 3.86
N ILE A 7 -4.27 -8.13 3.35
CA ILE A 7 -3.93 -7.94 1.93
C ILE A 7 -2.57 -7.24 1.82
N PRO A 8 -1.66 -7.70 0.94
CA PRO A 8 -0.44 -6.97 0.66
C PRO A 8 -0.75 -5.69 -0.11
N PHE A 9 -0.11 -4.59 0.29
CA PHE A 9 -0.23 -3.28 -0.34
C PHE A 9 1.15 -2.63 -0.35
N SER A 10 1.61 -2.20 -1.53
CA SER A 10 2.95 -1.64 -1.72
C SER A 10 2.95 -0.61 -2.84
N ILE A 11 3.92 0.32 -2.80
CA ILE A 11 4.23 1.22 -3.89
C ILE A 11 5.19 0.52 -4.86
N ALA A 12 5.00 0.70 -6.16
CA ALA A 12 5.91 0.18 -7.16
C ALA A 12 7.30 0.81 -6.97
N SER A 13 8.34 -0.04 -6.94
CA SER A 13 9.73 0.38 -6.74
C SER A 13 10.66 -0.32 -7.72
N ARG A 14 11.74 0.37 -8.09
CA ARG A 14 12.87 -0.20 -8.83
C ARG A 14 14.09 -0.28 -7.91
N TYR A 15 14.90 -1.31 -8.13
CA TYR A 15 16.14 -1.58 -7.39
C TYR A 15 15.93 -1.88 -5.91
N ILE A 16 14.86 -2.62 -5.57
CA ILE A 16 14.65 -3.12 -4.20
C ILE A 16 15.91 -3.86 -3.74
N HIS A 17 16.42 -3.52 -2.55
CA HIS A 17 17.69 -3.99 -1.98
C HIS A 17 18.98 -3.39 -2.57
N SER A 18 18.87 -2.27 -3.28
CA SER A 18 20.00 -1.43 -3.70
C SER A 18 20.25 -0.30 -2.70
N PRO A 19 21.48 0.24 -2.60
CA PRO A 19 21.72 1.51 -1.88
C PRO A 19 20.98 2.71 -2.49
N VAL A 20 20.42 2.55 -3.69
CA VAL A 20 19.58 3.55 -4.37
C VAL A 20 18.30 2.87 -4.88
N GLU A 21 17.21 3.06 -4.14
CA GLU A 21 15.87 2.64 -4.56
C GLU A 21 15.12 3.81 -5.20
N VAL A 22 14.27 3.52 -6.19
CA VAL A 22 13.58 4.55 -6.97
C VAL A 22 12.08 4.23 -7.02
N ILE A 23 11.27 5.22 -6.70
CA ILE A 23 9.80 5.19 -6.80
C ILE A 23 9.31 6.38 -7.62
N ASP A 24 8.08 6.28 -8.12
CA ASP A 24 7.35 7.45 -8.64
C ASP A 24 6.65 8.17 -7.48
N MET A 25 6.87 9.49 -7.37
CA MET A 25 6.26 10.30 -6.32
C MET A 25 4.73 10.35 -6.44
N LYS A 26 4.20 10.30 -7.65
CA LYS A 26 2.75 10.26 -7.89
C LYS A 26 2.15 8.95 -7.39
N ASP A 27 2.83 7.82 -7.61
CA ASP A 27 2.35 6.52 -7.11
C ASP A 27 2.33 6.49 -5.58
N LEU A 28 3.30 7.13 -4.92
CA LEU A 28 3.30 7.29 -3.47
C LEU A 28 2.07 8.10 -3.00
N GLU A 29 1.84 9.28 -3.58
CA GLU A 29 0.72 10.14 -3.22
C GLU A 29 -0.64 9.47 -3.46
N ASP A 30 -0.81 8.84 -4.61
CA ASP A 30 -2.05 8.15 -4.95
C ASP A 30 -2.25 6.88 -4.11
N GLY A 31 -1.17 6.18 -3.75
CA GLY A 31 -1.21 5.07 -2.80
C GLY A 31 -1.68 5.50 -1.41
N VAL A 32 -1.20 6.65 -0.92
CA VAL A 32 -1.67 7.25 0.35
C VAL A 32 -3.17 7.58 0.27
N LYS A 33 -3.61 8.22 -0.81
CA LYS A 33 -5.04 8.55 -1.01
C LYS A 33 -5.89 7.28 -0.99
N LEU A 34 -5.49 6.24 -1.72
CA LEU A 34 -6.21 4.97 -1.76
C LEU A 34 -6.31 4.32 -0.37
N LEU A 35 -5.21 4.28 0.39
CA LEU A 35 -5.21 3.72 1.75
C LEU A 35 -6.14 4.52 2.67
N VAL A 36 -6.09 5.85 2.62
CA VAL A 36 -6.97 6.71 3.42
C VAL A 36 -8.44 6.47 3.07
N GLU A 37 -8.79 6.40 1.79
CA GLU A 37 -10.15 6.10 1.35
C GLU A 37 -10.61 4.71 1.84
N ALA A 38 -9.77 3.69 1.77
CA ALA A 38 -10.09 2.34 2.22
C ALA A 38 -10.38 2.27 3.73
N LEU A 39 -9.75 3.12 4.53
CA LEU A 39 -9.91 3.17 5.98
C LEU A 39 -11.18 3.93 6.43
N LYS A 40 -11.88 4.66 5.54
CA LYS A 40 -13.10 5.41 5.90
C LYS A 40 -14.26 4.51 6.33
N THR A 41 -14.26 3.25 5.91
CA THR A 41 -15.30 2.29 6.27
C THR A 41 -14.69 1.07 6.93
N LYS A 42 -15.27 0.64 8.06
CA LYS A 42 -14.94 -0.67 8.62
C LYS A 42 -15.51 -1.78 7.74
N PRO A 43 -14.84 -2.94 7.64
CA PRO A 43 -15.43 -4.14 7.04
C PRO A 43 -16.77 -4.48 7.70
N LYS A 44 -17.68 -5.09 6.95
CA LYS A 44 -19.01 -5.50 7.44
C LYS A 44 -18.98 -6.71 8.38
N PHE A 45 -17.81 -7.30 8.59
CA PHE A 45 -17.60 -8.57 9.30
C PHE A 45 -16.65 -8.33 10.47
#